data_AF-A0A955NV42-F1
#
_entry.id   AF-A0A955NV42-F1
#
_cell.length_a   1.000
_cell.length_b   1.000
_cell.length_c   1.000
_cell.angle_alpha   90.00
_cell.angle_beta   90.00
_cell.angle_gamma   90.00
#
_symmetry.space_group_name_H-M   'P 1'
#
loop_
_entity.id
_entity.type
_entity.pdbx_description
1 polymer ?
#
loop_
_entity_poly.entity_id
_entity_poly.type
_entity_poly.pdbx_seq_one_letter_code
_entity_poly.pdbx_strand_id
1 'polypeptide(L)'
;PDYVARFPSAVVKKGEEIVAFANVLEGAGKEELSIDLMRYRPDSPNGTMEYLFTELMLWGKREGYQWFNLGMAPLSGLENRSLAPLWNRVGSLVFRHGEHFYHFEGLRRYKQKFDPIWTPKYLACPGGFAVPRVLTHIATLTSGSLVGVVTK
;
A
#
# COMPACT_ATOMS: atom_id res chain seq x y z
N PRO A 1 -9.91 -15.70 -6.29
CA PRO A 1 -9.55 -16.78 -5.33
C PRO A 1 -8.20 -17.40 -5.66
N ASP A 2 -8.02 -17.79 -6.93
CA ASP A 2 -6.83 -18.49 -7.42
C ASP A 2 -5.53 -17.72 -7.20
N TYR A 3 -5.56 -16.39 -7.27
CA TYR A 3 -4.39 -15.57 -6.99
C TYR A 3 -3.87 -15.77 -5.56
N VAL A 4 -4.75 -15.68 -4.55
CA VAL A 4 -4.37 -15.82 -3.14
C VAL A 4 -3.82 -17.22 -2.86
N ALA A 5 -4.41 -18.25 -3.47
CA ALA A 5 -3.98 -19.64 -3.30
C ALA A 5 -2.58 -19.94 -3.87
N ARG A 6 -2.00 -19.03 -4.68
CA ARG A 6 -0.64 -19.18 -5.23
C ARG A 6 0.46 -18.75 -4.25
N PHE A 7 0.09 -18.16 -3.12
CA PHE A 7 1.04 -17.63 -2.15
C PHE A 7 0.80 -18.23 -0.76
N PRO A 8 1.85 -18.38 0.06
CA PRO A 8 1.69 -18.59 1.48
C PRO A 8 0.82 -17.49 2.08
N SER A 9 0.05 -17.82 3.12
CA SER A 9 -0.82 -16.87 3.80
C SER A 9 -0.56 -16.88 5.29
N ALA A 10 -0.34 -15.71 5.86
CA ALA A 10 -0.35 -15.50 7.30
C ALA A 10 -1.78 -15.22 7.76
N VAL A 11 -2.18 -15.81 8.88
CA VAL A 11 -3.51 -15.64 9.44
C VAL A 11 -3.42 -15.27 10.91
N VAL A 12 -4.27 -14.35 11.36
CA VAL A 12 -4.49 -14.08 12.79
C VAL A 12 -5.74 -14.82 13.21
N LYS A 13 -5.64 -15.55 14.33
CA LYS A 13 -6.76 -16.26 14.92
C LYS A 13 -7.13 -15.71 16.30
N LYS A 14 -8.43 -15.66 16.59
CA LYS A 14 -8.99 -15.43 17.92
C LYS A 14 -9.67 -16.73 18.36
N GLY A 15 -8.98 -17.53 19.16
CA GLY A 15 -9.37 -18.93 19.38
C GLY A 15 -9.22 -19.72 18.07
N GLU A 16 -10.28 -20.37 17.61
CA GLU A 16 -10.29 -21.10 16.34
C GLU A 16 -10.64 -20.23 15.13
N GLU A 17 -11.19 -19.04 15.36
CA GLU A 17 -11.71 -18.16 14.31
C GLU A 17 -10.61 -17.32 13.66
N ILE A 18 -10.54 -17.32 12.32
CA ILE A 18 -9.64 -16.44 11.56
C ILE A 18 -10.26 -15.04 11.51
N VAL A 19 -9.53 -14.06 12.04
CA VAL A 19 -9.97 -12.66 12.12
C VAL A 19 -9.23 -11.74 11.15
N ALA A 20 -8.04 -12.14 10.69
CA ALA A 20 -7.31 -11.42 9.64
C ALA A 20 -6.43 -12.36 8.83
N PHE A 21 -6.07 -11.93 7.62
CA PHE A 21 -5.07 -12.61 6.81
C PHE A 21 -4.25 -11.62 5.99
N ALA A 22 -3.06 -12.08 5.58
CA ALA A 22 -2.31 -11.49 4.50
C ALA A 22 -1.63 -12.57 3.63
N ASN A 23 -1.65 -12.41 2.30
CA ASN A 23 -0.83 -13.24 1.43
C ASN A 23 0.61 -12.68 1.39
N VAL A 24 1.56 -13.59 1.46
CA VAL A 24 2.97 -13.30 1.67
C VAL A 24 3.71 -13.38 0.34
N LEU A 25 4.46 -12.32 0.02
CA LEU A 25 5.34 -12.26 -1.14
C LEU A 25 6.77 -12.52 -0.67
N GLU A 26 7.30 -13.69 -1.03
CA GLU A 26 8.65 -14.12 -0.70
C GLU A 26 9.63 -13.72 -1.80
N GLY A 27 10.46 -12.71 -1.53
CA GLY A 27 11.51 -12.28 -2.45
C GLY A 27 12.61 -13.33 -2.61
N ALA A 28 13.27 -13.30 -3.77
CA ALA A 28 14.37 -14.21 -4.07
C ALA A 28 15.54 -14.03 -3.08
N GLY A 29 16.23 -15.12 -2.76
CA GLY A 29 17.45 -15.09 -1.96
C GLY A 29 17.28 -14.59 -0.51
N LYS A 30 16.06 -14.58 0.03
CA LYS A 30 15.75 -14.01 1.36
C LYS A 30 16.14 -12.52 1.47
N GLU A 31 16.14 -11.79 0.37
CA GLU A 31 16.46 -10.36 0.40
C GLU A 31 15.32 -9.55 1.01
N GLU A 32 14.09 -9.74 0.52
CA GLU A 32 12.93 -8.95 0.91
C GLU A 32 11.69 -9.83 1.11
N LEU A 33 10.94 -9.56 2.17
CA LEU A 33 9.60 -10.11 2.41
C LEU A 33 8.57 -8.99 2.29
N SER A 34 7.41 -9.27 1.72
CA SER A 34 6.30 -8.30 1.67
C SER A 34 4.94 -8.98 1.78
N ILE A 35 3.88 -8.18 1.76
CA ILE A 35 2.50 -8.63 1.62
C ILE A 35 1.81 -7.85 0.51
N ASP A 36 0.77 -8.44 -0.06
CA ASP A 36 -0.08 -7.76 -1.06
C ASP A 36 -1.46 -7.46 -0.50
N LEU A 37 -2.34 -8.46 -0.42
CA LEU A 37 -3.63 -8.33 0.21
C LEU A 37 -3.48 -8.49 1.72
N MET A 38 -4.04 -7.53 2.45
CA MET A 38 -4.30 -7.64 3.88
C MET A 38 -5.77 -7.30 4.14
N ARG A 39 -6.45 -8.19 4.85
CA ARG A 39 -7.86 -8.01 5.23
C ARG A 39 -8.06 -8.50 6.65
N TYR A 40 -8.96 -7.83 7.36
CA TYR A 40 -9.35 -8.18 8.72
C TYR A 40 -10.86 -8.00 8.85
N ARG A 41 -11.47 -8.71 9.79
CA ARG A 41 -12.90 -8.60 10.05
C ARG A 41 -13.21 -7.32 10.82
N PRO A 42 -14.38 -6.69 10.62
CA PRO A 42 -14.76 -5.48 11.36
C PRO A 42 -14.81 -5.64 12.88
N ASP A 43 -15.06 -6.86 13.37
CA ASP A 43 -15.11 -7.24 14.79
C ASP A 43 -13.75 -7.68 15.36
N SER A 44 -12.67 -7.55 14.59
CA SER A 44 -11.32 -7.89 15.04
C SER A 44 -10.86 -6.96 16.17
N PRO A 45 -10.10 -7.45 17.16
CA PRO A 45 -9.53 -6.61 18.20
C PRO A 45 -8.70 -5.44 17.64
N ASN A 46 -8.71 -4.32 18.36
CA ASN A 46 -7.82 -3.19 18.05
C ASN A 46 -6.36 -3.67 18.04
N GLY A 47 -5.59 -3.25 17.04
CA GLY A 47 -4.20 -3.66 16.88
C GLY A 47 -3.98 -4.98 16.11
N THR A 48 -5.04 -5.61 15.57
CA THR A 48 -4.91 -6.87 14.79
C THR A 48 -3.96 -6.74 13.61
N MET A 49 -3.98 -5.61 12.89
CA MET A 49 -3.06 -5.38 11.77
C MET A 49 -1.62 -5.16 12.27
N GLU A 50 -1.43 -4.41 13.35
CA GLU A 50 -0.13 -4.19 13.98
C GLU A 50 0.48 -5.51 14.45
N TYR A 51 -0.34 -6.38 15.06
CA TYR A 51 0.04 -7.72 15.45
C TYR A 51 0.46 -8.56 14.23
N LEU A 52 -0.36 -8.58 13.17
CA LEU A 52 -0.07 -9.34 11.95
C LEU A 52 1.26 -8.91 11.30
N PHE A 53 1.50 -7.60 11.16
CA PHE A 53 2.76 -7.09 10.63
C PHE A 53 3.94 -7.44 11.53
N THR A 54 3.79 -7.28 12.84
CA THR A 54 4.85 -7.59 13.82
C THR A 54 5.24 -9.07 13.74
N GLU A 55 4.27 -9.98 13.75
CA GLU A 55 4.51 -11.42 13.65
C GLU A 55 5.14 -11.80 12.31
N LEU A 56 4.71 -11.19 11.20
CA LEU A 56 5.31 -11.39 9.89
C LEU A 56 6.77 -10.93 9.82
N MET A 57 7.10 -9.77 10.42
CA MET A 57 8.47 -9.28 10.49
C MET A 57 9.34 -10.20 11.37
N LEU A 58 8.82 -10.65 12.51
CA LEU A 58 9.53 -11.58 13.39
C LEU A 58 9.73 -12.94 12.73
N TRP A 59 8.73 -13.45 12.01
CA TRP A 59 8.86 -14.66 11.19
C TRP A 59 9.89 -14.47 10.09
N GLY A 60 9.82 -13.38 9.33
CA GLY A 60 10.78 -13.06 8.27
C GLY A 60 12.21 -13.02 8.81
N LYS A 61 12.43 -12.40 9.97
CA LYS A 61 13.72 -12.39 10.66
C LYS A 61 14.20 -13.80 11.02
N ARG A 62 13.33 -14.68 11.52
CA ARG A 62 13.69 -16.08 11.84
C ARG A 62 14.07 -16.88 10.58
N GLU A 63 13.39 -16.60 9.47
CA GLU A 63 13.64 -17.22 8.16
C GLU A 63 14.85 -16.62 7.41
N GLY A 64 15.53 -15.63 8.00
CA GLY A 64 16.72 -15.01 7.43
C GLY A 64 16.48 -13.89 6.41
N TYR A 65 15.25 -13.37 6.31
CA TYR A 65 14.97 -12.22 5.45
C TYR A 65 15.66 -10.95 5.93
N GLN A 66 16.27 -10.19 5.02
CA GLN A 66 16.99 -8.96 5.35
C GLN A 66 16.06 -7.74 5.47
N TRP A 67 15.07 -7.65 4.58
CA TRP A 67 14.13 -6.54 4.52
C TRP A 67 12.68 -7.00 4.65
N PHE A 68 11.87 -6.15 5.26
CA PHE A 68 10.42 -6.24 5.18
C PHE A 68 9.87 -4.99 4.48
N ASN A 69 9.28 -5.17 3.30
CA ASN A 69 8.68 -4.09 2.54
C ASN A 69 7.22 -3.89 2.96
N LEU A 70 6.99 -2.81 3.70
CA LEU A 70 5.67 -2.39 4.18
C LEU A 70 4.74 -1.89 3.07
N GLY A 71 5.22 -1.72 1.84
CA GLY A 71 4.49 -1.08 0.75
C GLY A 71 4.53 0.45 0.81
N MET A 72 4.04 1.08 -0.25
CA MET A 72 4.12 2.53 -0.44
C MET A 72 3.11 3.31 0.44
N ALA A 73 3.51 4.49 0.90
CA ALA A 73 2.59 5.53 1.39
C ALA A 73 2.63 6.71 0.41
N PRO A 74 1.72 6.75 -0.59
CA PRO A 74 1.79 7.70 -1.69
C PRO A 74 1.62 9.15 -1.20
N LEU A 75 2.25 10.09 -1.90
CA LEU A 75 2.14 11.55 -1.70
C LEU A 75 2.61 12.10 -0.34
N SER A 76 2.94 11.22 0.61
CA SER A 76 3.27 11.56 2.01
C SER A 76 4.61 12.29 2.23
N GLY A 77 5.34 12.58 1.16
CA GLY A 77 6.59 13.37 1.16
C GLY A 77 6.53 14.63 0.28
N LEU A 78 5.36 14.98 -0.25
CA LEU A 78 5.20 16.10 -1.17
C LEU A 78 4.94 17.45 -0.48
N GLU A 79 4.57 17.46 0.80
CA GLU A 79 4.41 18.69 1.59
C GLU A 79 5.69 19.54 1.66
N ASN A 80 6.86 18.91 1.57
CA ASN A 80 8.15 19.59 1.80
C ASN A 80 8.83 20.13 0.53
N ARG A 81 8.13 20.25 -0.63
CA ARG A 81 8.73 20.82 -1.86
C ARG A 81 7.81 21.85 -2.52
N SER A 82 8.25 23.11 -2.51
CA SER A 82 7.59 24.33 -3.02
C SER A 82 7.41 24.42 -4.54
N LEU A 83 7.28 23.32 -5.27
CA LEU A 83 7.12 23.34 -6.73
C LEU A 83 5.64 23.45 -7.13
N ALA A 84 5.16 24.70 -7.11
CA ALA A 84 3.79 25.13 -7.40
C ALA A 84 3.14 24.72 -8.77
N PRO A 85 3.86 24.31 -9.85
CA PRO A 85 3.19 23.91 -11.10
C PRO A 85 2.64 22.47 -11.12
N LEU A 86 3.23 21.56 -10.34
CA LEU A 86 2.82 20.14 -10.30
C LEU A 86 1.51 19.95 -9.53
N TRP A 87 1.24 20.80 -8.53
CA TRP A 87 0.03 20.71 -7.70
C TRP A 87 -1.25 21.04 -8.45
N ASN A 88 -1.23 22.03 -9.34
CA ASN A 88 -2.38 22.31 -10.21
C ASN A 88 -2.71 21.12 -11.13
N ARG A 89 -1.71 20.28 -11.46
CA ARG A 89 -1.85 19.12 -12.37
C ARG A 89 -2.27 17.85 -11.64
N VAL A 90 -1.82 17.68 -10.40
CA VAL A 90 -2.26 16.59 -9.51
C VAL A 90 -3.63 16.89 -8.91
N GLY A 91 -3.92 18.17 -8.63
CA GLY A 91 -5.18 18.66 -8.08
C GLY A 91 -6.40 18.32 -8.92
N SER A 92 -6.33 18.41 -10.26
CA SER A 92 -7.44 18.01 -11.14
C SER A 92 -7.70 16.49 -11.14
N LEU A 93 -6.68 15.69 -10.83
CA LEU A 93 -6.83 14.26 -10.60
C LEU A 93 -7.40 14.02 -9.20
N VAL A 94 -6.84 14.61 -8.15
CA VAL A 94 -7.30 14.48 -6.76
C VAL A 94 -8.76 14.90 -6.60
N PHE A 95 -9.18 16.01 -7.22
CA PHE A 95 -10.56 16.51 -7.18
C PHE A 95 -11.57 15.54 -7.81
N ARG A 96 -11.11 14.68 -8.73
CA ARG A 96 -11.94 13.69 -9.42
C ARG A 96 -11.95 12.32 -8.72
N HIS A 97 -11.10 12.10 -7.72
CA HIS A 97 -10.94 10.84 -6.98
C HIS A 97 -11.11 11.03 -5.44
N GLY A 98 -11.80 12.10 -5.04
CA GLY A 98 -11.68 12.79 -3.74
C GLY A 98 -12.09 12.07 -2.44
N GLU A 99 -12.56 10.82 -2.46
CA GLU A 99 -12.93 10.11 -1.21
C GLU A 99 -11.78 9.24 -0.64
N HIS A 100 -10.73 8.94 -1.42
CA HIS A 100 -9.65 8.01 -0.99
C HIS A 100 -8.36 8.70 -0.53
N PHE A 101 -8.22 10.02 -0.71
CA PHE A 101 -6.97 10.74 -0.48
C PHE A 101 -6.80 11.26 0.96
N TYR A 102 -7.86 11.24 1.77
CA TYR A 102 -7.85 11.65 3.17
C TYR A 102 -7.12 10.67 4.11
N HIS A 103 -6.66 9.51 3.61
CA HIS A 103 -6.03 8.45 4.42
C HIS A 103 -4.50 8.35 4.31
N PHE A 104 -3.82 9.15 3.48
CA PHE A 104 -2.39 8.91 3.23
C PHE A 104 -1.46 9.36 4.35
N GLU A 105 -1.78 10.45 5.04
CA GLU A 105 -1.06 10.85 6.26
C GLU A 105 -1.23 9.80 7.35
N GLY A 106 -2.46 9.29 7.53
CA GLY A 106 -2.77 8.18 8.43
C GLY A 106 -2.00 6.91 8.08
N LEU A 107 -1.89 6.57 6.79
CA LEU A 107 -1.14 5.40 6.33
C LEU A 107 0.37 5.56 6.55
N ARG A 108 0.95 6.74 6.28
CA ARG A 108 2.35 7.02 6.60
C ARG A 108 2.60 6.90 8.10
N ARG A 109 1.75 7.54 8.91
CA ARG A 109 1.83 7.50 10.39
C ARG A 109 1.68 6.09 10.94
N TYR A 110 0.79 5.29 10.34
CA TYR A 110 0.63 3.88 10.67
C TYR A 110 1.93 3.10 10.42
N LYS A 111 2.52 3.24 9.23
CA LYS A 111 3.78 2.56 8.88
C LYS A 111 4.96 3.05 9.72
N GLN A 112 4.94 4.32 10.15
CA GLN A 112 5.97 4.90 11.02
C GLN A 112 6.07 4.19 12.38
N LYS A 113 5.02 3.51 12.84
CA LYS A 113 5.04 2.69 14.08
C LYS A 113 6.12 1.60 14.07
N PHE A 114 6.56 1.17 12.89
CA PHE A 114 7.56 0.13 12.68
C PHE A 114 8.96 0.67 12.40
N ASP A 115 9.17 1.98 12.54
CA ASP A 115 10.43 2.68 12.26
C ASP A 115 11.09 2.32 10.91
N PRO A 116 10.38 2.48 9.78
CA PRO A 116 10.90 2.03 8.49
C PRO A 116 11.90 3.02 7.88
N ILE A 117 12.77 2.51 7.02
CA ILE A 117 13.60 3.33 6.13
C ILE A 117 12.76 3.75 4.91
N TRP A 118 12.49 5.05 4.80
CA TRP A 118 11.70 5.60 3.69
C TRP A 118 12.55 5.78 2.43
N THR A 119 12.15 5.11 1.34
CA THR A 119 12.79 5.23 0.03
C THR A 119 11.80 5.82 -0.99
N PRO A 120 12.16 6.87 -1.76
CA PRO A 120 11.27 7.44 -2.76
C PRO A 120 11.00 6.48 -3.91
N LYS A 121 9.78 6.50 -4.45
CA LYS A 121 9.41 5.82 -5.69
C LYS A 121 9.07 6.87 -6.75
N TYR A 122 9.57 6.68 -7.97
CA TYR A 122 9.44 7.65 -9.06
C TYR A 122 8.67 7.04 -10.23
N LEU A 123 7.94 7.90 -10.95
CA LEU A 123 7.30 7.56 -12.21
C LEU A 123 8.18 8.02 -13.37
N ALA A 124 8.72 7.09 -14.14
CA ALA A 124 9.38 7.40 -15.40
C ALA A 124 8.33 7.61 -16.50
N CYS A 125 8.26 8.82 -17.06
CA CYS A 125 7.33 9.15 -18.14
C CYS A 125 7.88 10.27 -19.03
N PRO A 126 7.38 10.41 -20.27
CA PRO A 126 7.68 11.58 -21.10
C PRO A 126 7.29 12.87 -20.38
N GLY A 127 8.17 13.88 -20.43
CA GLY A 127 7.94 15.17 -19.79
C GLY A 127 6.86 16.02 -20.45
N GLY A 128 6.66 17.24 -19.93
CA GLY A 128 5.76 18.22 -20.52
C GLY A 128 4.28 17.86 -20.41
N PHE A 129 3.51 18.06 -21.49
CA PHE A 129 2.06 17.84 -21.52
C PHE A 129 1.63 16.37 -21.55
N ALA A 130 2.57 15.42 -21.66
CA ALA A 130 2.25 14.00 -21.59
C ALA A 130 1.91 13.54 -20.16
N VAL A 131 2.44 14.22 -19.13
CA VAL A 131 2.32 13.82 -17.71
C VAL A 131 0.85 13.66 -17.26
N PRO A 132 -0.07 14.63 -17.50
CA PRO A 132 -1.47 14.48 -17.08
C PRO A 132 -2.16 13.28 -17.73
N ARG A 133 -1.83 13.00 -19.01
CA ARG A 133 -2.38 11.85 -19.74
C ARG A 133 -1.89 10.53 -19.15
N VAL A 134 -0.59 10.43 -18.84
CA VAL A 134 0.00 9.25 -18.19
C VAL A 134 -0.63 9.01 -16.82
N LEU A 135 -0.78 10.05 -16.00
CA LEU A 135 -1.43 9.94 -14.69
C LEU A 135 -2.89 9.47 -14.80
N THR A 136 -3.63 9.98 -15.80
CA THR A 136 -5.01 9.56 -16.06
C THR A 136 -5.08 8.08 -16.47
N HIS A 137 -4.16 7.63 -17.31
CA HIS A 137 -4.08 6.21 -17.72
C HIS A 137 -3.77 5.30 -16.52
N ILE A 138 -2.81 5.69 -15.67
CA ILE A 138 -2.48 4.93 -14.46
C ILE A 138 -3.70 4.84 -13.54
N ALA A 139 -4.35 5.97 -13.25
CA ALA A 139 -5.53 6.00 -12.38
C ALA A 139 -6.67 5.10 -12.93
N THR A 140 -6.90 5.13 -14.24
CA THR A 140 -7.92 4.30 -14.89
C THR A 140 -7.57 2.81 -14.83
N LEU A 141 -6.29 2.46 -15.02
CA LEU A 141 -5.81 1.08 -14.94
C LEU A 141 -5.91 0.52 -13.51
N THR A 142 -5.55 1.31 -12.50
CA THR A 142 -5.54 0.87 -11.10
C THR A 142 -6.93 0.80 -10.47
N SER A 143 -7.88 1.61 -10.95
CA SER A 143 -9.27 1.60 -10.45
C SER A 143 -10.15 0.54 -11.12
N GLY A 144 -9.66 -0.13 -12.17
CA GLY A 144 -10.31 -1.27 -12.81
C GLY A 144 -11.41 -0.96 -13.83
N SER A 145 -11.89 0.29 -13.97
CA SER A 145 -12.79 0.78 -15.06
C SER A 145 -13.39 2.17 -14.71
N LEU A 146 -13.79 2.95 -15.72
CA LEU A 146 -14.58 4.21 -15.58
C LEU A 146 -15.93 4.02 -14.84
N VAL A 147 -16.45 2.80 -14.71
CA VAL A 147 -17.70 2.53 -13.97
C VAL A 147 -17.47 2.51 -12.46
N GLY A 148 -16.28 2.09 -12.01
CA GLY A 148 -15.86 2.22 -10.61
C GLY A 148 -15.59 3.67 -10.18
N VAL A 149 -15.60 4.61 -11.13
CA VAL A 149 -15.36 6.05 -10.93
C VAL A 149 -16.64 6.81 -10.55
N VAL A 150 -17.83 6.21 -10.72
CA VAL A 150 -19.13 6.88 -10.45
C VAL A 150 -19.92 6.24 -9.31
N THR A 151 -19.68 4.98 -8.96
CA THR A 151 -20.56 4.24 -8.03
C THR A 151 -19.84 3.65 -6.81
N LYS A 152 -18.94 4.40 -6.16
CA LYS A 152 -18.49 4.06 -4.81
C LYS A 152 -18.24 5.29 -3.96
#